data_AF-A0A7C4X6X1-F1
#
_entry.id   AF-A0A7C4X6X1-F1
#
_cell.length_a   1.000
_cell.length_b   1.000
_cell.length_c   1.000
_cell.angle_alpha   90.00
_cell.angle_beta   90.00
_cell.angle_gamma   90.00
#
_symmetry.space_group_name_H-M   'P 1'
#
loop_
_entity.id
_entity.type
_entity.pdbx_description
1 polymer ?
#
loop_
_entity_poly.entity_id
_entity_poly.type
_entity_poly.pdbx_seq_one_letter_code
_entity_poly.pdbx_strand_id
1 'polypeptide(L)' 'MNDDPIRIIVTGGTFDKYYDEIKGILTFRETHLPEILKLVRIVSPV' A
#
# COMPACT_ATOMS: atom_id res chain seq x y z
N MET A 1 13.77 -17.08 14.38
CA MET A 1 12.97 -16.08 13.66
C MET A 1 12.25 -15.28 14.73
N ASN A 2 12.22 -13.96 14.64
CA ASN A 2 11.37 -13.19 15.56
C ASN A 2 9.93 -13.38 15.07
N ASP A 3 9.11 -13.99 15.92
CA ASP A 3 7.67 -14.20 15.67
C ASP A 3 6.83 -12.99 16.11
N ASP A 4 7.48 -11.90 16.54
CA ASP A 4 6.82 -10.66 16.91
C ASP A 4 6.11 -10.03 15.69
N PRO A 5 4.86 -9.59 15.84
CA PRO A 5 4.10 -8.98 14.74
C PRO A 5 4.69 -7.63 14.32
N ILE A 6 4.77 -7.40 13.01
CA ILE A 6 5.30 -6.19 12.39
C ILE A 6 4.15 -5.21 12.13
N ARG A 7 4.20 -4.02 12.76
CA ARG A 7 3.25 -2.94 12.44
C ARG A 7 3.76 -2.09 11.29
N ILE A 8 2.98 -1.98 10.22
CA ILE A 8 3.24 -1.06 9.12
C ILE A 8 2.38 0.20 9.27
N ILE A 9 3.01 1.37 9.28
CA ILE A 9 2.33 2.67 9.31
C ILE A 9 2.69 3.39 8.01
N VAL A 10 1.67 3.72 7.21
CA VAL A 10 1.83 4.49 5.97
C VAL A 10 0.99 5.76 6.03
N THR A 11 1.55 6.84 5.52
CA THR A 11 0.91 8.17 5.48
C THR A 11 0.45 8.53 4.07
N GLY A 12 0.37 7.55 3.17
CA GLY A 12 0.15 7.73 1.75
C GLY A 12 1.44 7.59 0.93
N GLY A 13 1.38 8.00 -0.33
CA GLY A 13 2.55 8.04 -1.21
C GLY A 13 2.16 7.96 -2.68
N THR A 14 3.15 7.77 -3.55
CA THR A 14 2.92 7.57 -4.98
C THR A 14 2.11 6.30 -5.26
N PHE A 15 2.19 5.30 -4.38
CA PHE A 15 1.38 4.09 -4.48
C PHE A 15 -0.12 4.37 -4.42
N ASP A 16 -0.57 5.43 -3.74
CA ASP A 16 -2.00 5.73 -3.57
C ASP A 16 -2.50 6.80 -4.56
N LYS A 17 -1.61 7.23 -5.47
CA LYS A 17 -1.97 8.16 -6.53
C LYS A 17 -2.76 7.43 -7.61
N TYR A 18 -3.89 8.00 -7.95
CA TYR A 18 -4.67 7.63 -9.11
C TYR A 18 -4.64 8.76 -10.12
N TYR A 19 -4.14 8.46 -11.32
CA TYR A 19 -4.16 9.39 -12.44
C TYR A 19 -5.33 9.04 -13.38
N ASP A 20 -6.27 9.97 -13.52
CA ASP A 20 -7.31 9.90 -14.54
C ASP A 20 -6.76 10.47 -15.85
N GLU A 21 -6.39 9.60 -16.78
CA GLU A 21 -5.77 9.98 -18.05
C GLU A 21 -6.73 10.76 -18.97
N ILE A 22 -8.04 10.58 -18.82
CA ILE A 22 -9.06 11.24 -19.64
C ILE A 22 -9.24 12.69 -19.17
N LYS A 23 -9.21 12.91 -17.85
CA LYS A 23 -9.38 14.23 -17.24
C LYS A 23 -8.06 14.96 -16.97
N GLY A 24 -6.94 14.25 -17.00
CA GLY A 24 -5.62 14.79 -16.65
C GLY A 24 -5.46 15.11 -15.17
N ILE A 25 -6.19 14.43 -14.28
CA ILE A 25 -6.23 14.76 -12.85
C ILE A 25 -5.50 13.69 -12.04
N LEU A 26 -4.62 14.15 -11.16
CA LEU A 26 -3.95 13.33 -10.16
C LEU A 26 -4.68 13.46 -8.82
N THR A 27 -5.20 12.36 -8.29
CA THR A 27 -5.87 12.31 -6.98
C THR A 27 -5.23 11.27 -6.08
N PHE A 28 -5.45 11.39 -4.78
CA PHE A 28 -5.17 10.32 -3.83
C PHE A 28 -6.47 9.55 -3.56
N ARG A 29 -6.39 8.22 -3.55
CA ARG A 29 -7.51 7.33 -3.22
C ARG A 29 -7.19 6.49 -1.99
N GLU A 30 -8.06 5.54 -1.68
CA GLU A 30 -7.80 4.49 -0.70
C GLU A 30 -6.46 3.80 -1.00
N THR A 31 -5.77 3.41 0.07
CA THR A 31 -4.42 2.87 -0.06
C THR A 31 -4.43 1.51 -0.74
N HIS A 32 -3.49 1.27 -1.66
CA HIS A 32 -3.31 -0.05 -2.29
C HIS A 32 -2.54 -1.04 -1.41
N LEU A 33 -1.99 -0.59 -0.27
CA LEU A 33 -1.11 -1.39 0.57
C LEU A 33 -1.74 -2.71 1.03
N PRO A 34 -3.03 -2.78 1.48
CA PRO A 34 -3.63 -4.04 1.88
C PRO A 34 -3.65 -5.09 0.77
N GLU A 35 -3.90 -4.69 -0.49
CA GLU A 35 -3.89 -5.61 -1.62
C GLU A 35 -2.47 -6.02 -2.00
N ILE A 36 -1.51 -5.11 -1.93
CA ILE A 36 -0.09 -5.42 -2.15
C ILE A 36 0.41 -6.43 -1.11
N LEU A 37 0.05 -6.25 0.17
CA LEU A 37 0.47 -7.14 1.26
C LEU A 37 -0.03 -8.59 1.07
N LYS A 38 -1.15 -8.80 0.38
CA LYS A 38 -1.65 -10.14 0.04
C LYS A 38 -0.84 -10.84 -1.06
N LEU A 39 -0.14 -10.07 -1.92
CA LEU A 39 0.59 -10.58 -3.08
C LEU A 39 2.07 -10.80 -2.80
N VAL A 40 2.66 -10.00 -1.90
CA VAL A 40 4.09 -10.06 -1.59
C VAL A 40 4.42 -11.23 -0.67
N ARG A 41 5.65 -11.73 -0.78
CA ARG A 41 6.14 -12.78 0.11
C ARG A 41 6.58 -12.18 1.44
N ILE A 42 5.74 -12.30 2.45
CA ILE A 42 6.04 -11.90 3.82
C ILE A 42 6.43 -13.15 4.62
N VAL A 43 7.54 -13.06 5.37
CA VAL A 43 8.10 -14.19 6.17
C VAL A 43 7.89 -14.03 7.68
N SER A 44 7.18 -12.98 8.09
CA SER A 44 6.89 -12.63 9.49
C SER A 44 5.44 -12.10 9.57
N PRO A 45 4.72 -12.28 10.69
CA PRO A 45 3.37 -11.75 10.84
C PRO A 45 3.34 -10.22 10.72
N VAL A 46 2.35 -9.68 10.01
CA VAL A 46 2.11 -8.24 9.79
C VAL A 46 0.68 -7.89 10.20
#